data_AF-A0A1S3W7U4-F1
#
_entry.id   AF-A0A1S3W7U4-F1
#
_cell.length_a   1.000
_cell.length_b   1.000
_cell.length_c   1.000
_cell.angle_alpha   90.00
_cell.angle_beta   90.00
_cell.angle_gamma   90.00
#
_symmetry.space_group_name_H-M   'P 1'
#
loop_
_entity.id
_entity.type
_entity.pdbx_description
1 polymer ?
#
loop_
_entity_poly.entity_id
_entity_poly.type
_entity_poly.pdbx_seq_one_letter_code
_entity_poly.pdbx_strand_id
1 'polypeptide(L)'
;MRVLVGPDPSLVYRPDVDPEMAKDKGSFRNYTSGPHLDRVFTTYKLMHTHQTVEFVQKKHIQFGDFSYKRMTVMEAVDMLDELVDESDPDVDFPNSFHAFQTAEGIRKAHPDKDWFHLVGLLHDLGKVLALAGEPQWAVVGDTFPVGCCPQASVVFCDSTFQDNPDLQDPRYRVHVPDDEVQQILPPPRGLLHHPVSLLLSMAHGWRLPAAVQRTGLGHAAVGAGVQQV
;
A
#
# COMPACT_ATOMS: atom_id res chain seq x y z
N MET A 1 26.30 -28.72 14.35
CA MET A 1 25.46 -28.83 13.15
C MET A 1 26.02 -27.85 12.13
N ARG A 2 26.43 -28.29 10.93
CA ARG A 2 26.77 -27.33 9.86
C ARG A 2 25.45 -26.89 9.23
N VAL A 3 25.13 -25.61 9.32
CA VAL A 3 24.13 -25.01 8.42
C VAL A 3 24.71 -25.13 7.01
N LEU A 4 23.94 -25.66 6.07
CA LEU A 4 24.25 -25.53 4.66
C LEU A 4 23.90 -24.10 4.27
N VAL A 5 24.87 -23.20 4.43
CA VAL A 5 24.75 -21.80 4.03
C VAL A 5 24.68 -21.80 2.50
N GLY A 6 23.50 -21.49 1.96
CA GLY A 6 23.32 -21.23 0.54
C GLY A 6 24.07 -19.96 0.10
N PRO A 7 24.03 -19.58 -1.17
CA PRO A 7 24.52 -18.27 -1.59
C PRO A 7 23.77 -17.17 -0.83
N ASP A 8 24.49 -16.10 -0.47
CA ASP A 8 23.90 -14.92 0.17
C ASP A 8 22.79 -14.34 -0.72
N PRO A 9 21.51 -14.30 -0.27
CA PRO A 9 20.39 -13.89 -1.11
C PRO A 9 20.48 -12.44 -1.59
N SER A 10 21.28 -11.59 -0.94
CA SER A 10 21.54 -10.22 -1.40
C SER A 10 22.49 -10.14 -2.61
N LEU A 11 23.19 -11.24 -2.92
CA LEU A 11 24.17 -11.37 -4.00
C LEU A 11 23.67 -12.19 -5.19
N VAL A 12 22.63 -13.02 -5.02
CA VAL A 12 21.97 -13.73 -6.14
C VAL A 12 21.13 -12.74 -6.95
N TYR A 13 21.05 -12.92 -8.27
CA TYR A 13 20.22 -12.12 -9.20
C TYR A 13 20.52 -10.61 -9.18
N ARG A 14 21.80 -10.21 -9.13
CA ARG A 14 22.25 -8.81 -9.02
C ARG A 14 22.78 -8.26 -10.36
N PRO A 15 21.93 -7.62 -11.20
CA PRO A 15 22.38 -7.05 -12.48
C PRO A 15 23.32 -5.86 -12.32
N ASP A 16 23.45 -5.27 -11.12
CA ASP A 16 24.37 -4.18 -10.82
C ASP A 16 25.81 -4.63 -10.44
N VAL A 17 26.03 -5.93 -10.23
CA VAL A 17 27.37 -6.48 -9.88
C VAL A 17 27.92 -7.46 -10.91
N ASP A 18 27.07 -8.03 -11.77
CA ASP A 18 27.48 -8.87 -12.89
C ASP A 18 27.73 -8.01 -14.15
N PRO A 19 28.97 -7.94 -14.69
CA PRO A 19 29.29 -7.14 -15.87
C PRO A 19 28.55 -7.56 -17.15
N GLU A 20 28.07 -8.80 -17.26
CA GLU A 20 27.31 -9.28 -18.41
C GLU A 20 25.81 -8.96 -18.30
N MET A 21 25.31 -8.70 -17.08
CA MET A 21 23.92 -8.28 -16.82
C MET A 21 23.76 -6.77 -16.55
N ALA A 22 24.84 -6.00 -16.67
CA ALA A 22 24.92 -4.57 -16.34
C ALA A 22 24.02 -3.68 -17.22
N LYS A 23 22.75 -3.54 -16.81
CA LYS A 23 21.78 -2.58 -17.36
C LYS A 23 22.22 -1.14 -17.09
N ASP A 24 22.15 -0.28 -18.10
CA ASP A 24 22.22 1.17 -17.88
C ASP A 24 20.97 1.64 -17.11
N LYS A 25 21.11 2.74 -16.36
CA LYS A 25 20.02 3.34 -15.57
C LYS A 25 18.80 3.73 -16.42
N GLY A 26 18.98 4.07 -17.69
CA GLY A 26 17.90 4.35 -18.63
C GLY A 26 17.19 3.12 -19.21
N SER A 27 17.61 1.89 -18.87
CA SER A 27 17.03 0.64 -19.38
C SER A 27 16.21 -0.17 -18.36
N PHE A 28 16.20 0.26 -17.10
CA PHE A 28 15.26 -0.22 -16.08
C PHE A 28 13.85 0.36 -16.30
N ARG A 29 12.83 -0.37 -15.85
CA ARG A 29 11.40 0.00 -15.92
C ARG A 29 10.94 0.38 -17.34
N ASN A 30 11.42 -0.38 -18.33
CA ASN A 30 11.06 -0.20 -19.73
C ASN A 30 9.69 -0.81 -20.05
N TYR A 31 8.65 0.02 -20.08
CA TYR A 31 7.28 -0.35 -20.48
C TYR A 31 7.04 -0.27 -22.00
N THR A 32 8.07 -0.05 -22.82
CA THR A 32 7.96 0.01 -24.30
C THR A 32 8.41 -1.30 -24.96
N SER A 33 9.37 -2.01 -24.36
CA SER A 33 9.91 -3.27 -24.89
C SER A 33 10.59 -4.10 -23.81
N GLY A 34 10.39 -5.42 -23.83
CA GLY A 34 11.06 -6.33 -22.90
C GLY A 34 10.46 -7.74 -22.94
N PRO A 35 11.19 -8.77 -22.45
CA PRO A 35 10.72 -10.15 -22.48
C PRO A 35 9.50 -10.40 -21.58
N HIS A 36 9.28 -9.57 -20.56
CA HIS A 36 8.17 -9.67 -19.62
C HIS A 36 7.00 -8.70 -19.93
N LEU A 37 7.08 -7.92 -21.02
CA LEU A 37 6.14 -6.82 -21.27
C LEU A 37 4.68 -7.28 -21.35
N ASP A 38 4.41 -8.45 -21.95
CA ASP A 38 3.05 -8.97 -22.11
C ASP A 38 2.38 -9.31 -20.76
N ARG A 39 3.13 -9.90 -19.80
CA ARG A 39 2.59 -10.13 -18.44
C ARG A 39 2.38 -8.82 -17.70
N VAL A 40 3.33 -7.89 -17.80
CA VAL A 40 3.30 -6.59 -17.13
C VAL A 40 2.10 -5.79 -17.63
N PHE A 41 1.91 -5.66 -18.95
CA PHE A 41 0.75 -5.01 -19.56
C PHE A 41 -0.57 -5.68 -19.15
N THR A 42 -0.61 -7.02 -19.07
CA THR A 42 -1.81 -7.75 -18.63
C THR A 42 -2.15 -7.44 -17.18
N THR A 43 -1.16 -7.43 -16.27
CA THR A 43 -1.33 -7.08 -14.85
C THR A 43 -1.82 -5.65 -14.69
N TYR A 44 -1.18 -4.68 -15.34
CA TYR A 44 -1.62 -3.28 -15.34
C TYR A 44 -3.00 -3.11 -15.98
N LYS A 45 -3.34 -3.83 -17.04
CA LYS A 45 -4.68 -3.74 -17.65
C LYS A 45 -5.78 -4.22 -16.70
N LEU A 46 -5.60 -5.38 -16.07
CA LEU A 46 -6.54 -5.88 -15.07
C LEU A 46 -6.63 -4.95 -13.86
N MET A 47 -5.50 -4.39 -13.41
CA MET A 47 -5.45 -3.41 -12.33
C MET A 47 -6.27 -2.16 -12.70
N HIS A 48 -6.01 -1.56 -13.85
CA HIS A 48 -6.67 -0.32 -14.28
C HIS A 48 -8.14 -0.52 -14.65
N THR A 49 -8.58 -1.73 -14.99
CA THR A 49 -10.00 -2.06 -15.20
C THR A 49 -10.76 -2.28 -13.89
N HIS A 50 -10.13 -2.85 -12.86
CA HIS A 50 -10.84 -3.35 -11.67
C HIS A 50 -10.57 -2.57 -10.36
N GLN A 51 -9.45 -1.85 -10.24
CA GLN A 51 -9.23 -0.93 -9.13
C GLN A 51 -10.23 0.23 -9.21
N THR A 52 -11.17 0.23 -8.26
CA THR A 52 -12.28 1.17 -8.14
C THR A 52 -12.42 1.59 -6.68
N VAL A 53 -13.10 2.71 -6.43
CA VAL A 53 -13.38 3.21 -5.08
C VAL A 53 -14.09 2.15 -4.23
N GLU A 54 -15.04 1.41 -4.82
CA GLU A 54 -15.74 0.33 -4.12
C GLU A 54 -14.83 -0.88 -3.84
N PHE A 55 -13.96 -1.26 -4.79
CA PHE A 55 -13.01 -2.36 -4.60
C PHE A 55 -11.99 -2.05 -3.49
N VAL A 56 -11.36 -0.87 -3.52
CA VAL A 56 -10.37 -0.45 -2.51
C VAL A 56 -11.01 -0.37 -1.12
N GLN A 57 -12.23 0.18 -1.01
CA GLN A 57 -12.99 0.19 0.26
C GLN A 57 -13.26 -1.23 0.79
N LYS A 58 -13.64 -2.17 -0.09
CA LYS A 58 -13.81 -3.59 0.31
C LYS A 58 -12.49 -4.22 0.77
N LYS A 59 -11.37 -3.97 0.09
CA LYS A 59 -10.05 -4.50 0.50
C LYS A 59 -9.54 -3.92 1.81
N HIS A 60 -9.77 -2.63 2.07
CA HIS A 60 -9.49 -2.02 3.37
C HIS A 60 -10.29 -2.68 4.52
N ILE A 61 -11.55 -3.06 4.28
CA ILE A 61 -12.37 -3.79 5.26
C ILE A 61 -11.93 -5.25 5.38
N GLN A 62 -11.57 -5.91 4.27
CA GLN A 62 -11.19 -7.33 4.22
C GLN A 62 -9.87 -7.62 4.97
N PHE A 63 -8.91 -6.69 4.97
CA PHE A 63 -7.57 -6.91 5.53
C PHE A 63 -7.21 -6.01 6.71
N GLY A 64 -8.00 -4.96 7.00
CA GLY A 64 -7.70 -3.97 8.05
C GLY A 64 -7.76 -4.47 9.50
N ASP A 65 -8.21 -5.71 9.73
CA ASP A 65 -8.21 -6.36 11.05
C ASP A 65 -6.95 -7.22 11.31
N PHE A 66 -6.15 -7.46 10.26
CA PHE A 66 -4.97 -8.34 10.27
C PHE A 66 -5.22 -9.76 10.81
N SER A 67 -6.44 -10.30 10.66
CA SER A 67 -6.82 -11.60 11.23
C SER A 67 -6.32 -12.82 10.44
N TYR A 68 -5.91 -12.65 9.18
CA TYR A 68 -5.63 -13.73 8.23
C TYR A 68 -4.57 -14.74 8.71
N LYS A 69 -3.40 -14.27 9.16
CA LYS A 69 -2.28 -15.12 9.60
C LYS A 69 -1.41 -14.40 10.64
N ARG A 70 -0.93 -15.13 11.63
CA ARG A 70 0.14 -14.69 12.55
C ARG A 70 1.46 -15.32 12.12
N MET A 71 2.49 -14.50 11.99
CA MET A 71 3.84 -14.90 11.59
C MET A 71 4.86 -13.82 11.99
N THR A 72 6.12 -14.21 12.08
CA THR A 72 7.27 -13.30 12.22
C THR A 72 7.62 -12.63 10.89
N VAL A 73 8.50 -11.62 10.93
CA VAL A 73 9.03 -10.97 9.72
C VAL A 73 9.75 -11.97 8.82
N MET A 74 10.54 -12.90 9.38
CA MET A 74 11.25 -13.88 8.56
C MET A 74 10.30 -14.90 7.92
N GLU A 75 9.31 -15.42 8.65
CA GLU A 75 8.30 -16.30 8.04
C GLU A 75 7.50 -15.61 6.91
N ALA A 76 7.41 -14.27 6.92
CA ALA A 76 6.83 -13.50 5.82
C ALA A 76 7.81 -13.26 4.65
N VAL A 77 9.11 -13.11 4.92
CA VAL A 77 10.17 -13.10 3.88
C VAL A 77 10.27 -14.46 3.20
N ASP A 78 10.32 -15.54 3.98
CA ASP A 78 10.43 -16.92 3.50
C ASP A 78 9.22 -17.31 2.64
N MET A 79 8.02 -16.80 2.95
CA MET A 79 6.84 -16.95 2.07
C MET A 79 7.07 -16.38 0.67
N LEU A 80 7.82 -15.28 0.53
CA LEU A 80 8.09 -14.66 -0.78
C LEU A 80 9.10 -15.44 -1.63
N ASP A 81 9.61 -16.59 -1.16
CA ASP A 81 10.28 -17.59 -2.03
C ASP A 81 9.32 -18.19 -3.07
N GLU A 82 8.01 -18.17 -2.81
CA GLU A 82 6.97 -18.73 -3.70
C GLU A 82 6.37 -17.68 -4.66
N LEU A 83 6.82 -16.42 -4.64
CA LEU A 83 6.23 -15.32 -5.42
C LEU A 83 7.22 -14.63 -6.37
N VAL A 84 6.88 -14.55 -7.66
CA VAL A 84 7.49 -13.65 -8.65
C VAL A 84 6.47 -12.55 -8.99
N ASP A 85 6.92 -11.30 -9.07
CA ASP A 85 6.08 -10.13 -9.36
C ASP A 85 5.72 -10.05 -10.86
N GLU A 86 4.43 -10.12 -11.18
CA GLU A 86 3.93 -10.06 -12.57
C GLU A 86 3.83 -8.64 -13.15
N SER A 87 4.07 -7.60 -12.33
CA SER A 87 4.09 -6.18 -12.73
C SER A 87 5.50 -5.62 -12.94
N ASP A 88 6.53 -6.32 -12.47
CA ASP A 88 7.93 -5.92 -12.62
C ASP A 88 8.50 -6.38 -13.99
N PRO A 89 9.02 -5.44 -14.82
CA PRO A 89 9.64 -5.75 -16.12
C PRO A 89 11.13 -6.13 -16.02
N ASP A 90 11.77 -5.95 -14.86
CA ASP A 90 13.20 -6.16 -14.61
C ASP A 90 13.50 -7.43 -13.78
N VAL A 91 12.54 -7.94 -13.00
CA VAL A 91 12.67 -9.09 -12.09
C VAL A 91 11.95 -10.33 -12.62
N ASP A 92 12.58 -11.50 -12.53
CA ASP A 92 11.97 -12.81 -12.87
C ASP A 92 12.44 -13.93 -11.90
N PHE A 93 12.54 -13.56 -10.63
CA PHE A 93 13.03 -14.41 -9.53
C PHE A 93 12.25 -14.09 -8.24
N PRO A 94 12.31 -14.94 -7.19
CA PRO A 94 11.45 -14.77 -6.02
C PRO A 94 11.67 -13.45 -5.27
N ASN A 95 10.57 -12.84 -4.82
CA ASN A 95 10.56 -11.51 -4.23
C ASN A 95 11.26 -11.45 -2.86
N SER A 96 11.50 -12.60 -2.21
CA SER A 96 12.34 -12.72 -1.01
C SER A 96 13.78 -12.22 -1.25
N PHE A 97 14.38 -12.57 -2.41
CA PHE A 97 15.71 -12.08 -2.79
C PHE A 97 15.73 -10.56 -2.88
N HIS A 98 14.77 -9.95 -3.58
CA HIS A 98 14.66 -8.49 -3.72
C HIS A 98 14.62 -7.75 -2.38
N ALA A 99 13.93 -8.29 -1.38
CA ALA A 99 13.92 -7.72 -0.02
C ALA A 99 15.33 -7.69 0.61
N PHE A 100 16.12 -8.77 0.47
CA PHE A 100 17.53 -8.81 0.91
C PHE A 100 18.43 -7.91 0.06
N GLN A 101 18.27 -7.89 -1.26
CA GLN A 101 19.04 -7.03 -2.16
C GLN A 101 18.86 -5.54 -1.82
N THR A 102 17.61 -5.14 -1.55
CA THR A 102 17.23 -3.77 -1.17
C THR A 102 17.77 -3.41 0.21
N ALA A 103 17.58 -4.27 1.22
CA ALA A 103 18.13 -4.07 2.56
C ALA A 103 19.65 -3.87 2.55
N GLU A 104 20.39 -4.71 1.80
CA GLU A 104 21.85 -4.61 1.66
C GLU A 104 22.30 -3.41 0.82
N GLY A 105 21.54 -3.02 -0.20
CA GLY A 105 21.78 -1.79 -0.95
C GLY A 105 21.70 -0.56 -0.04
N ILE A 106 20.64 -0.46 0.76
CA ILE A 106 20.47 0.61 1.74
C ILE A 106 21.55 0.54 2.83
N ARG A 107 21.91 -0.65 3.33
CA ARG A 107 23.01 -0.80 4.31
C ARG A 107 24.35 -0.31 3.79
N LYS A 108 24.68 -0.61 2.53
CA LYS A 108 25.93 -0.16 1.88
C LYS A 108 25.95 1.36 1.68
N ALA A 109 24.81 1.98 1.34
CA ALA A 109 24.69 3.43 1.15
C ALA A 109 24.57 4.24 2.46
N HIS A 110 23.95 3.66 3.49
CA HIS A 110 23.59 4.34 4.75
C HIS A 110 23.92 3.48 5.98
N PRO A 111 25.20 3.10 6.20
CA PRO A 111 25.58 2.18 7.27
C PRO A 111 25.28 2.67 8.69
N ASP A 112 24.97 3.96 8.84
CA ASP A 112 24.60 4.64 10.09
C ASP A 112 23.09 4.58 10.43
N LYS A 113 22.26 3.95 9.58
CA LYS A 113 20.77 3.95 9.70
C LYS A 113 20.20 2.52 9.67
N ASP A 114 20.46 1.75 10.72
CA ASP A 114 19.96 0.38 10.93
C ASP A 114 18.46 0.19 10.63
N TRP A 115 17.61 1.09 11.12
CA TRP A 115 16.17 1.11 10.85
C TRP A 115 15.85 1.21 9.35
N PHE A 116 16.70 1.88 8.54
CA PHE A 116 16.47 2.03 7.10
C PHE A 116 16.88 0.78 6.33
N HIS A 117 17.86 0.01 6.83
CA HIS A 117 18.19 -1.34 6.31
C HIS A 117 16.97 -2.26 6.49
N LEU A 118 16.34 -2.19 7.67
CA LEU A 118 15.12 -2.94 7.97
C LEU A 118 13.93 -2.49 7.12
N VAL A 119 13.75 -1.19 6.84
CA VAL A 119 12.73 -0.72 5.87
C VAL A 119 12.93 -1.38 4.50
N GLY A 120 14.18 -1.55 4.05
CA GLY A 120 14.49 -2.28 2.82
C GLY A 120 14.02 -3.74 2.82
N LEU A 121 14.11 -4.43 3.96
CA LEU A 121 13.62 -5.81 4.11
C LEU A 121 12.08 -5.87 4.24
N LEU A 122 11.46 -4.86 4.84
CA LEU A 122 10.02 -4.84 5.13
C LEU A 122 9.12 -4.37 3.99
N HIS A 123 9.64 -3.56 3.05
CA HIS A 123 8.79 -2.76 2.14
C HIS A 123 7.77 -3.57 1.33
N ASP A 124 8.19 -4.74 0.83
CA ASP A 124 7.41 -5.59 -0.06
C ASP A 124 6.63 -6.70 0.66
N LEU A 125 6.67 -6.79 2.00
CA LEU A 125 6.02 -7.89 2.73
C LEU A 125 4.49 -7.87 2.66
N GLY A 126 3.87 -6.80 2.14
CA GLY A 126 2.46 -6.80 1.76
C GLY A 126 2.12 -7.79 0.62
N LYS A 127 3.11 -8.18 -0.20
CA LYS A 127 2.94 -9.07 -1.35
C LYS A 127 2.50 -10.50 -0.98
N VAL A 128 2.61 -10.89 0.30
CA VAL A 128 2.05 -12.17 0.81
C VAL A 128 0.54 -12.30 0.59
N LEU A 129 -0.18 -11.22 0.28
CA LEU A 129 -1.59 -11.27 -0.13
C LEU A 129 -1.82 -12.04 -1.43
N ALA A 130 -0.86 -12.05 -2.37
CA ALA A 130 -0.97 -12.88 -3.58
C ALA A 130 -0.99 -14.38 -3.22
N LEU A 131 -0.12 -14.78 -2.30
CA LEU A 131 -0.07 -16.14 -1.74
C LEU A 131 -1.29 -16.47 -0.85
N ALA A 132 -2.01 -15.44 -0.37
CA ALA A 132 -3.31 -15.60 0.29
C ALA A 132 -4.49 -15.83 -0.68
N GLY A 133 -4.25 -15.78 -2.00
CA GLY A 133 -5.25 -15.99 -3.05
C GLY A 133 -5.82 -14.72 -3.69
N GLU A 134 -5.26 -13.54 -3.40
CA GLU A 134 -5.56 -12.33 -4.17
C GLU A 134 -4.86 -12.36 -5.54
N PRO A 135 -5.49 -11.86 -6.62
CA PRO A 135 -4.82 -11.77 -7.92
C PRO A 135 -3.72 -10.70 -7.88
N GLN A 136 -2.62 -10.90 -8.61
CA GLN A 136 -1.46 -10.00 -8.56
C GLN A 136 -1.80 -8.52 -8.83
N TRP A 137 -2.73 -8.22 -9.74
CA TRP A 137 -3.19 -6.85 -10.02
C TRP A 137 -3.83 -6.12 -8.81
N ALA A 138 -4.21 -6.86 -7.76
CA ALA A 138 -4.74 -6.32 -6.51
C ALA A 138 -3.66 -6.17 -5.40
N VAL A 139 -2.40 -6.52 -5.70
CA VAL A 139 -1.31 -6.71 -4.72
C VAL A 139 0.00 -6.04 -5.13
N VAL A 140 0.35 -6.05 -6.42
CA VAL A 140 1.62 -5.52 -6.97
C VAL A 140 1.38 -4.43 -8.02
N GLY A 141 2.45 -3.72 -8.38
CA GLY A 141 2.46 -2.68 -9.41
C GLY A 141 2.43 -1.24 -8.86
N ASP A 142 2.62 -0.29 -9.77
CA ASP A 142 2.52 1.14 -9.45
C ASP A 142 1.10 1.50 -9.02
N THR A 143 0.98 2.28 -7.95
CA THR A 143 -0.29 2.71 -7.40
C THR A 143 -0.73 4.05 -7.97
N PHE A 144 -2.04 4.24 -8.11
CA PHE A 144 -2.67 5.48 -8.55
C PHE A 144 -3.90 5.79 -7.67
N PRO A 145 -4.32 7.06 -7.53
CA PRO A 145 -5.51 7.39 -6.75
C PRO A 145 -6.80 6.93 -7.45
N VAL A 146 -7.61 6.12 -6.77
CA VAL A 146 -8.99 5.83 -7.20
C VAL A 146 -9.94 6.98 -6.81
N GLY A 147 -10.98 7.21 -7.61
CA GLY A 147 -11.99 8.24 -7.33
C GLY A 147 -11.71 9.63 -7.92
N CYS A 148 -10.66 9.77 -8.73
CA CYS A 148 -10.42 10.90 -9.61
C CYS A 148 -10.00 10.42 -11.02
N CYS A 149 -9.85 11.34 -11.97
CA CYS A 149 -9.27 11.00 -13.27
C CYS A 149 -7.80 10.56 -13.14
N PRO A 150 -7.36 9.47 -13.80
CA PRO A 150 -5.95 9.12 -13.93
C PRO A 150 -5.13 10.23 -14.61
N GLN A 151 -3.90 10.44 -14.16
CA GLN A 151 -2.93 11.35 -14.79
C GLN A 151 -2.06 10.64 -15.82
N ALA A 152 -1.55 11.39 -16.81
CA ALA A 152 -0.81 10.85 -17.96
C ALA A 152 0.52 10.12 -17.62
N SER A 153 1.00 10.24 -16.38
CA SER A 153 2.19 9.52 -15.88
C SER A 153 1.88 8.10 -15.35
N VAL A 154 0.61 7.72 -15.21
CA VAL A 154 0.24 6.34 -14.87
C VAL A 154 0.61 5.41 -16.03
N VAL A 155 1.26 4.29 -15.72
CA VAL A 155 1.75 3.34 -16.74
C VAL A 155 0.59 2.86 -17.62
N PHE A 156 0.74 2.90 -18.94
CA PHE A 156 -0.31 2.55 -19.91
C PHE A 156 -1.66 3.29 -19.75
N CYS A 157 -1.67 4.50 -19.17
CA CYS A 157 -2.89 5.28 -18.90
C CYS A 157 -3.83 5.43 -20.11
N ASP A 158 -3.26 5.52 -21.31
CA ASP A 158 -3.95 5.72 -22.58
C ASP A 158 -4.66 4.46 -23.12
N SER A 159 -4.29 3.27 -22.63
CA SER A 159 -4.52 1.97 -23.30
C SER A 159 -5.08 0.87 -22.37
N THR A 160 -5.33 1.18 -21.10
CA THR A 160 -5.78 0.19 -20.09
C THR A 160 -7.02 0.56 -19.27
N PHE A 161 -7.43 1.83 -19.24
CA PHE A 161 -8.50 2.32 -18.35
C PHE A 161 -9.92 2.31 -18.95
N GLN A 162 -10.08 1.95 -20.22
CA GLN A 162 -11.33 2.16 -20.98
C GLN A 162 -12.53 1.41 -20.40
N ASP A 163 -12.26 0.24 -19.81
CA ASP A 163 -13.25 -0.69 -19.27
C ASP A 163 -13.55 -0.42 -17.77
N ASN A 164 -12.91 0.58 -17.14
CA ASN A 164 -13.13 0.90 -15.72
C ASN A 164 -14.46 1.66 -15.50
N PRO A 165 -15.37 1.15 -14.64
CA PRO A 165 -16.69 1.76 -14.44
C PRO A 165 -16.63 3.12 -13.71
N ASP A 166 -15.63 3.37 -12.86
CA ASP A 166 -15.51 4.63 -12.12
C ASP A 166 -15.27 5.82 -13.07
N LEU A 167 -14.65 5.60 -14.24
CA LEU A 167 -14.48 6.64 -15.26
C LEU A 167 -15.79 6.98 -16.00
N GLN A 168 -16.86 6.22 -15.79
CA GLN A 168 -18.22 6.58 -16.23
C GLN A 168 -19.01 7.33 -15.16
N ASP A 169 -18.56 7.35 -13.90
CA ASP A 169 -19.24 8.00 -12.80
C ASP A 169 -18.91 9.51 -12.72
N PRO A 170 -19.91 10.41 -12.78
CA PRO A 170 -19.69 11.86 -12.64
C PRO A 170 -19.02 12.28 -11.32
N ARG A 171 -19.10 11.47 -10.26
CA ARG A 171 -18.45 11.74 -8.96
C ARG A 171 -16.92 11.71 -9.04
N TYR A 172 -16.38 10.90 -9.94
CA TYR A 172 -14.93 10.64 -10.03
C TYR A 172 -14.29 11.30 -11.26
N ARG A 173 -15.09 11.94 -12.12
CA ARG A 173 -14.64 12.77 -13.26
C ARG A 173 -14.07 14.15 -12.85
N VAL A 174 -13.71 14.32 -11.57
CA VAL A 174 -13.04 15.52 -11.09
C VAL A 174 -11.57 15.45 -11.51
N HIS A 175 -11.22 16.26 -12.50
CA HIS A 175 -9.82 16.58 -12.77
C HIS A 175 -9.39 17.64 -11.75
N VAL A 176 -8.46 17.27 -10.86
CA VAL A 176 -7.71 18.25 -10.06
C VAL A 176 -6.66 18.86 -11.00
N PRO A 177 -6.66 20.18 -11.25
CA PRO A 177 -5.63 20.81 -12.06
C PRO A 177 -4.25 20.60 -11.45
N ASP A 178 -3.22 20.43 -12.28
CA ASP A 178 -1.84 20.25 -11.78
C ASP A 178 -1.36 21.44 -10.92
N ASP A 179 -1.89 22.65 -11.18
CA ASP A 179 -1.69 23.87 -10.38
C ASP A 179 -2.33 23.81 -8.97
N GLU A 180 -3.38 22.99 -8.78
CA GLU A 180 -4.05 22.77 -7.47
C GLU A 180 -3.47 21.59 -6.69
N VAL A 181 -2.56 20.81 -7.29
CA VAL A 181 -1.75 19.81 -6.58
C VAL A 181 -0.72 20.54 -5.72
N GLN A 182 -1.18 21.13 -4.62
CA GLN A 182 -0.33 21.74 -3.61
C GLN A 182 0.70 20.70 -3.17
N GLN A 183 1.98 21.01 -3.41
CA GLN A 183 3.08 20.22 -2.90
C GLN A 183 2.85 19.99 -1.40
N ILE A 184 2.85 18.72 -0.97
CA ILE A 184 2.90 18.37 0.44
C ILE A 184 4.31 18.70 0.93
N LEU A 185 4.57 19.99 1.09
CA LEU A 185 5.80 20.54 1.64
C LEU A 185 5.91 19.97 3.07
N PRO A 186 7.01 19.30 3.43
CA PRO A 186 7.23 18.93 4.81
C PRO A 186 7.21 20.21 5.67
N PRO A 187 6.56 20.19 6.84
CA PRO A 187 6.37 21.39 7.64
C PRO A 187 7.72 22.08 7.90
N PRO A 188 7.79 23.43 7.77
CA PRO A 188 9.05 24.15 7.82
C PRO A 188 9.79 23.86 9.13
N ARG A 189 11.08 23.47 9.01
CA ARG A 189 11.89 22.91 10.10
C ARG A 189 11.75 23.69 11.42
N GLY A 190 11.00 23.12 12.36
CA GLY A 190 10.84 23.65 13.70
C GLY A 190 10.37 22.55 14.66
N LEU A 191 10.95 22.53 15.86
CA LEU A 191 10.56 21.67 16.99
C LEU A 191 10.63 20.15 16.74
N LEU A 192 11.87 19.64 16.70
CA LEU A 192 12.16 18.38 17.38
C LEU A 192 11.74 18.48 18.86
N HIS A 193 11.49 17.33 19.49
CA HIS A 193 11.12 17.17 20.92
C HIS A 193 9.67 17.48 21.32
N HIS A 194 8.72 16.68 20.82
CA HIS A 194 7.69 16.09 21.69
C HIS A 194 7.42 14.64 21.24
N PRO A 195 7.04 13.72 22.16
CA PRO A 195 6.83 12.32 21.84
C PRO A 195 5.57 12.13 20.98
N VAL A 196 5.68 11.33 19.92
CA VAL A 196 4.53 10.98 19.08
C VAL A 196 3.61 10.06 19.88
N SER A 197 2.47 10.60 20.33
CA SER A 197 1.40 9.80 20.91
C SER A 197 0.66 9.07 19.78
N LEU A 198 0.92 7.76 19.64
CA LEU A 198 0.03 6.91 18.84
C LEU A 198 -1.35 6.90 19.48
N LEU A 199 -2.36 7.32 18.74
CA LEU A 199 -3.76 7.06 19.06
C LEU A 199 -4.53 6.74 17.76
N LEU A 200 -5.41 5.76 17.87
CA LEU A 200 -6.10 5.15 16.74
C LEU A 200 -7.22 6.03 16.18
N SER A 201 -7.60 5.69 14.94
CA SER A 201 -8.88 6.06 14.32
C SER A 201 -10.08 5.86 15.26
N MET A 202 -11.05 6.77 15.19
CA MET A 202 -12.47 6.39 15.13
C MET A 202 -13.25 7.36 14.24
N ALA A 203 -14.23 6.81 13.51
CA ALA A 203 -15.21 7.57 12.75
C ALA A 203 -16.43 7.94 13.61
N HIS A 204 -17.21 8.93 13.16
CA HIS A 204 -18.65 8.78 12.85
C HIS A 204 -19.31 10.15 12.61
N GLY A 205 -19.73 10.39 11.37
CA GLY A 205 -20.54 11.56 10.98
C GLY A 205 -22.03 11.21 10.82
N TRP A 206 -22.73 10.89 11.90
CA TRP A 206 -24.20 10.71 11.86
C TRP A 206 -24.92 11.99 12.32
N ARG A 207 -25.71 12.59 11.42
CA ARG A 207 -26.61 13.72 11.71
C ARG A 207 -28.05 13.22 11.82
N LEU A 208 -28.70 13.44 12.96
CA LEU A 208 -30.16 13.47 13.09
C LEU A 208 -30.59 14.66 13.98
N PRO A 209 -31.86 15.12 13.91
CA PRO A 209 -32.14 16.56 13.97
C PRO A 209 -32.75 17.09 15.27
N ALA A 210 -32.73 18.44 15.36
CA ALA A 210 -33.68 19.35 16.01
C ALA A 210 -34.30 18.95 17.37
N ALA A 211 -33.96 19.71 18.41
CA ALA A 211 -34.61 19.62 19.71
C ALA A 211 -36.09 20.04 19.67
N VAL A 212 -36.97 19.20 20.23
CA VAL A 212 -38.37 19.53 20.48
C VAL A 212 -38.49 20.15 21.88
N GLN A 213 -38.93 21.40 21.96
CA GLN A 213 -39.31 22.03 23.22
C GLN A 213 -40.53 21.32 23.83
N ARG A 214 -40.54 21.16 25.16
CA ARG A 214 -41.77 20.89 25.92
C ARG A 214 -41.98 21.96 26.98
N THR A 215 -43.08 22.69 26.83
CA THR A 215 -43.70 23.48 27.90
C THR A 215 -44.30 22.54 28.96
N GLY A 216 -44.49 23.05 30.18
CA GLY A 216 -44.85 22.23 31.36
C GLY A 216 -46.30 22.41 31.85
N LEU A 217 -46.45 22.37 33.19
CA LEU A 217 -47.67 22.36 34.03
C LEU A 217 -48.29 20.96 34.28
N GLY A 218 -48.53 20.65 35.55
CA GLY A 218 -49.21 19.42 36.01
C GLY A 218 -48.84 19.00 37.45
N HIS A 219 -49.76 19.21 38.40
CA HIS A 219 -49.68 18.71 39.79
C HIS A 219 -49.75 17.16 39.86
N ALA A 220 -49.18 16.46 40.85
CA ALA A 220 -48.21 16.84 41.91
C ALA A 220 -47.23 15.67 42.25
N ALA A 221 -47.10 15.00 43.42
CA ALA A 221 -47.82 14.98 44.71
C ALA A 221 -46.87 14.56 45.89
N VAL A 222 -47.44 14.10 47.03
CA VAL A 222 -46.76 13.79 48.30
C VAL A 222 -46.36 12.31 48.44
N GLY A 223 -45.18 12.02 49.02
CA GLY A 223 -44.80 10.70 49.53
C GLY A 223 -43.46 10.74 50.27
N ALA A 224 -43.40 10.28 51.53
CA ALA A 224 -42.21 10.34 52.39
C ALA A 224 -41.61 8.94 52.64
N GLY A 225 -40.31 8.86 52.95
CA GLY A 225 -39.64 7.61 53.30
C GLY A 225 -38.12 7.74 53.44
N VAL A 226 -37.64 8.16 54.60
CA VAL A 226 -36.22 8.10 54.98
C VAL A 226 -36.02 6.92 55.93
N GLN A 227 -35.07 6.04 55.62
CA GLN A 227 -34.44 5.17 56.62
C GLN A 227 -33.00 4.85 56.17
N GLN A 228 -32.03 5.06 57.05
CA GLN A 228 -30.67 4.53 56.92
C GLN A 228 -30.52 3.28 57.79
N VAL A 229 -29.77 2.31 57.30
CA VAL A 229 -28.75 1.54 58.06
C VAL A 229 -27.55 1.40 57.13
#